data_AF-A0A6A4PAR2-F1
#
_entry.id   AF-A0A6A4PAR2-F1
#
_cell.length_a   1.000
_cell.length_b   1.000
_cell.length_c   1.000
_cell.angle_alpha   90.00
_cell.angle_beta   90.00
_cell.angle_gamma   90.00
#
_symmetry.space_group_name_H-M   'P 1'
#
loop_
_entity.id
_entity.type
_entity.pdbx_description
1 polymer ?
#
loop_
_entity_poly.entity_id
_entity_poly.type
_entity_poly.pdbx_seq_one_letter_code
_entity_poly.pdbx_strand_id
1 'polypeptide(L)' 'MQPSLVKISNIVFSNVRGTTLTPIAVDLRCSKLFPCRNVRISNINLKHASIPISSRCANIKPVYTGVQHPPAC' A
#
# COMPACT_ATOMS: atom_id res chain seq x y z
N MET A 1 20.47 -9.59 -8.36
CA MET A 1 19.75 -8.48 -7.70
C MET A 1 19.98 -8.58 -6.21
N GLN A 2 20.72 -7.65 -5.61
CA GLN A 2 20.86 -7.60 -4.16
C GLN A 2 19.56 -7.04 -3.55
N PRO A 3 18.95 -7.76 -2.60
CA PRO A 3 17.76 -7.30 -1.90
C PRO A 3 18.12 -6.19 -0.91
N SER A 4 17.19 -5.25 -0.70
CA SER A 4 17.40 -4.16 0.26
C SER A 4 17.69 -4.72 1.65
N LEU A 5 18.77 -4.23 2.26
CA LEU A 5 19.19 -4.52 3.64
C LEU A 5 18.49 -3.59 4.66
N VAL A 6 17.65 -2.67 4.19
CA VAL A 6 16.92 -1.73 5.03
C VAL A 6 15.62 -2.37 5.48
N LYS A 7 15.45 -2.45 6.81
CA LYS A 7 14.22 -2.91 7.45
C LYS A 7 13.39 -1.72 7.91
N ILE A 8 12.19 -1.58 7.36
CA ILE A 8 11.22 -0.58 7.78
C ILE A 8 10.09 -1.23 8.59
N SER A 9 9.66 -0.55 9.66
CA SER A 9 8.62 -1.05 10.56
C SER A 9 7.82 0.09 11.18
N ASN A 10 6.61 -0.21 11.68
CA ASN A 10 5.70 0.75 12.31
C ASN A 10 5.26 1.86 11.35
N ILE A 11 4.77 1.46 10.18
CA ILE A 11 4.36 2.38 9.12
C ILE A 11 2.85 2.59 9.21
N VAL A 12 2.40 3.84 9.22
CA VAL A 12 0.97 4.15 9.26
C VAL A 12 0.61 5.08 8.12
N PHE A 13 -0.27 4.62 7.24
CA PHE A 13 -0.93 5.43 6.23
C PHE A 13 -2.36 5.71 6.69
N SER A 14 -2.73 6.97 6.84
CA SER A 14 -4.06 7.33 7.32
C SER A 14 -4.66 8.52 6.56
N ASN A 15 -5.97 8.47 6.29
CA ASN A 15 -6.76 9.56 5.71
C ASN A 15 -6.26 10.07 4.34
N VAL A 16 -5.74 9.17 3.50
CA VAL A 16 -5.25 9.51 2.15
C VAL A 16 -6.43 9.59 1.19
N ARG A 17 -6.63 10.75 0.58
CA ARG A 17 -7.75 11.00 -0.35
C ARG A 17 -7.25 11.75 -1.57
N GLY A 18 -7.74 11.38 -2.75
CA GLY A 18 -7.37 12.07 -3.98
C GLY A 18 -7.61 11.24 -5.22
N THR A 19 -6.94 11.63 -6.30
CA THR A 19 -7.08 11.00 -7.62
C THR A 19 -5.73 10.53 -8.11
N THR A 20 -5.62 9.29 -8.56
CA THR A 20 -4.43 8.76 -9.22
C THR A 20 -4.58 8.82 -10.74
N LEU A 21 -3.45 8.93 -11.43
CA LEU A 21 -3.33 8.84 -12.88
C LEU A 21 -2.93 7.44 -13.36
N THR A 22 -2.57 6.55 -12.43
CA THR A 22 -2.11 5.19 -12.71
C THR A 22 -3.15 4.15 -12.31
N PRO A 23 -3.26 3.01 -13.05
CA PRO A 23 -4.17 1.91 -12.68
C PRO A 23 -3.85 1.28 -11.32
N ILE A 24 -2.59 1.37 -10.89
CA ILE A 24 -2.15 0.92 -9.57
C ILE A 24 -2.10 2.15 -8.68
N ALA A 25 -3.05 2.25 -7.76
CA ALA A 25 -3.16 3.39 -6.86
C ALA A 25 -2.33 3.20 -5.58
N VAL A 26 -2.11 1.94 -5.17
CA VAL A 26 -1.30 1.59 -3.99
C VAL A 26 -0.30 0.52 -4.40
N ASP A 27 1.00 0.79 -4.25
CA ASP A 27 2.07 -0.19 -4.51
C ASP A 27 3.00 -0.30 -3.31
N LEU A 28 2.88 -1.41 -2.58
CA LEU A 28 3.61 -1.67 -1.35
C LEU A 28 4.56 -2.85 -1.53
N ARG A 29 5.84 -2.57 -1.70
CA ARG A 29 6.84 -3.59 -1.99
C ARG A 29 7.96 -3.56 -0.96
N CYS A 30 8.10 -4.67 -0.24
CA CYS A 30 9.13 -4.86 0.76
C CYS A 30 10.17 -5.89 0.31
N SER A 31 11.35 -5.81 0.90
CA SER A 31 12.45 -6.74 0.65
C SER A 31 12.05 -8.16 1.09
N LYS A 32 12.43 -9.16 0.30
CA LYS A 32 12.22 -10.58 0.67
C LYS A 32 13.02 -10.96 1.92
N LEU A 33 14.24 -10.43 2.06
CA LEU A 33 15.10 -10.71 3.23
C LEU A 33 14.71 -9.90 4.46
N PHE A 34 14.22 -8.68 4.26
CA PHE A 34 13.79 -7.80 5.34
C PHE A 34 12.34 -7.36 5.11
N PRO A 35 11.36 -8.24 5.42
CA PRO A 35 9.95 -7.91 5.23
C PRO A 35 9.54 -6.76 6.15
N CYS A 36 8.61 -5.93 5.68
CA CYS A 36 8.06 -4.85 6.48
C CYS A 36 7.22 -5.39 7.62
N ARG A 37 7.33 -4.78 8.80
CA ARG A 37 6.56 -5.17 10.00
C ARG A 37 5.67 -4.04 10.51
N ASN A 38 4.49 -4.39 11.01
CA ASN A 38 3.54 -3.46 11.61
C ASN A 38 3.17 -2.29 10.67
N VAL A 39 2.62 -2.63 9.50
CA VAL A 39 2.11 -1.64 8.55
C VAL A 39 0.61 -1.52 8.74
N ARG A 40 0.11 -0.30 8.90
CA ARG A 40 -1.31 -0.01 9.13
C ARG A 40 -1.78 0.97 8.07
N ILE A 41 -2.92 0.67 7.47
CA ILE A 41 -3.51 1.43 6.38
C ILE A 41 -4.94 1.74 6.77
N SER A 42 -5.29 3.02 6.85
CA SER A 42 -6.55 3.47 7.42
C SER A 42 -7.18 4.56 6.58
N ASN A 43 -8.46 4.43 6.22
CA ASN A 43 -9.19 5.47 5.49
C ASN A 43 -8.49 5.93 4.20
N ILE A 44 -8.20 5.00 3.29
CA ILE A 44 -7.66 5.29 1.97
C ILE A 44 -8.82 5.39 0.98
N ASN A 45 -8.89 6.52 0.27
CA ASN A 45 -9.88 6.74 -0.78
C ASN A 45 -9.23 7.48 -1.95
N LEU A 46 -8.55 6.71 -2.78
CA LEU A 46 -8.00 7.14 -4.05
C LEU A 46 -8.99 6.77 -5.16
N LYS A 47 -9.19 7.64 -6.14
CA LYS A 47 -10.03 7.38 -7.30
C LYS A 47 -9.23 7.57 -8.58
N HIS A 48 -9.72 7.05 -9.69
CA HIS A 48 -9.21 7.42 -11.00
C HIS A 48 -10.38 7.89 -11.86
N ALA A 49 -10.12 8.85 -12.74
CA ALA A 49 -11.16 9.51 -13.54
C ALA A 49 -11.92 8.59 -14.51
N SER A 50 -11.38 7.41 -14.86
CA SER A 50 -11.87 6.66 -16.03
C SER A 50 -11.63 5.14 -15.98
N ILE A 51 -10.70 4.67 -15.15
CA ILE A 51 -10.34 3.24 -15.07
C ILE A 51 -10.40 2.75 -13.63
N PRO A 52 -10.75 1.47 -13.41
CA PRO A 52 -10.68 0.86 -12.09
C PRO A 52 -9.23 0.82 -11.61
N ILE A 53 -9.07 1.05 -10.31
CA ILE A 53 -7.76 1.06 -9.66
C ILE A 53 -7.58 -0.17 -8.77
N SER A 54 -6.33 -0.59 -8.64
CA SER A 54 -5.92 -1.76 -7.86
C SER A 54 -4.81 -1.41 -6.87
N SER A 55 -4.63 -2.28 -5.89
CA SER A 55 -3.49 -2.28 -5.00
C SER A 55 -2.55 -3.46 -5.32
N ARG A 56 -1.26 -3.26 -5.13
CA ARG A 56 -0.23 -4.29 -5.31
C ARG A 56 0.61 -4.38 -4.06
N CYS A 57 0.87 -5.61 -3.62
CA CYS A 57 1.70 -5.86 -2.45
C CYS A 57 2.71 -6.97 -2.68
N ALA A 58 3.90 -6.80 -2.10
CA ALA A 58 4.95 -7.81 -2.12
C ALA A 58 5.70 -7.86 -0.78
N ASN A 59 5.74 -9.05 -0.16
CA ASN A 59 6.45 -9.33 1.09
C ASN A 59 6.04 -8.41 2.26
N ILE A 60 4.77 -8.04 2.32
CA ILE A 60 4.18 -7.16 3.31
C ILE A 60 2.82 -7.70 3.73
N LYS A 61 2.46 -7.53 5.00
CA LYS A 61 1.12 -7.84 5.53
C LYS A 61 0.60 -6.61 6.27
N PRO A 62 -0.01 -5.66 5.55
CA PRO A 62 -0.59 -4.48 6.17
C PRO A 62 -1.93 -4.80 6.83
N VAL A 63 -2.25 -4.06 7.90
CA VAL A 63 -3.55 -4.10 8.56
C VAL A 63 -4.39 -2.98 8.01
N TYR A 64 -5.53 -3.31 7.42
CA TYR A 64 -6.47 -2.33 6.88
C TYR A 64 -7.56 -2.02 7.88
N THR A 65 -7.92 -0.74 7.99
CA THR A 65 -9.04 -0.29 8.81
C THR A 65 -9.83 0.82 8.11
N GLY A 66 -11.13 0.90 8.38
CA GLY A 66 -12.01 1.91 7.78
C GLY A 66 -12.17 1.79 6.27
N VAL A 67 -12.28 2.93 5.58
CA VAL A 67 -12.51 2.97 4.12
C VAL A 67 -11.27 2.51 3.36
N GLN A 68 -11.45 1.60 2.41
CA GLN A 68 -10.38 1.11 1.53
C GLN A 68 -10.82 1.15 0.07
N HIS A 69 -10.37 2.19 -0.63
CA HIS A 69 -10.50 2.33 -2.06
C HIS A 69 -9.16 2.85 -2.60
N PRO A 70 -8.40 2.08 -3.40
CA PRO A 70 -8.71 0.77 -4.01
C PRO A 70 -8.86 -0.37 -2.97
N PRO A 71 -9.41 -1.54 -3.35
CA PRO A 71 -9.45 -2.71 -2.48
C PRO A 71 -8.06 -3.11 -2.00
N ALA A 72 -8.02 -3.66 -0.79
CA ALA A 72 -6.80 -4.18 -0.16
C ALA A 72 -6.18 -5.32 -0.99
N CYS A 73 -4.86 -5.43 -0.89
CA CYS A 73 -4.12 -6.67 -1.07
C CYS A 73 -4.14 -7.46 0.26
#